data_AF-A0A5C2SHB4-F1
#
_entry.id   AF-A0A5C2SHB4-F1
#
_cell.length_a   1.000
_cell.length_b   1.000
_cell.length_c   1.000
_cell.angle_alpha   90.00
_cell.angle_beta   90.00
_cell.angle_gamma   90.00
#
_symmetry.space_group_name_H-M   'P 1'
#
loop_
_entity.id
_entity.type
_entity.pdbx_description
1 polymer ?
#
loop_
_entity_poly.entity_id
_entity_poly.type
_entity_poly.pdbx_seq_one_letter_code
_entity_poly.pdbx_strand_id
1 'polypeptide(L)'
;MATRRTGSLLASHTRSFASGTRARAFTRPRTTSAVRRYASVGSTTFLGVPPSAPGPSSAPFPRATASASPQPTSQVKPFDANVLAELHNAASEQPSASAESAAGSALTPLTELVEQYMKRAGHVLGASLPYESRPNEERRVQFSPDAANANVEVSTADEGLFMVAHAVQDRTGKHKITYSSGFAVHAPGAPEGQTVLVTCAHTLEEILHDPLMRAARSSPAVSNDQLLSGSFVITGSSATPTLHPVTSVLSAMHRGDLLLLSSPSLSSGLRSLPVNPYPVHPGTTIRAHYVTDKLPETGPQRDGWTPWVGGTWQKWIKGTVVGYRDYAGREAKPGTYDSLAHLHFDPPPTPGSSGGPIIDEESGSVIGVILGTQLVNQVEGVRGWGVPAEMIYEMFSLPGLKLKSQA
;
A
#
# COMPACT_ATOMS: atom_id res chain seq x y z
N MET A 1 -17.01 -51.02 -52.27
CA MET A 1 -18.45 -51.08 -52.61
C MET A 1 -19.12 -49.89 -51.92
N ALA A 2 -19.33 -48.78 -52.63
CA ALA A 2 -20.63 -48.35 -53.21
C ALA A 2 -21.59 -47.86 -52.10
N THR A 3 -22.20 -46.66 -52.08
CA THR A 3 -22.51 -45.60 -53.08
C THR A 3 -23.10 -44.41 -52.26
N ARG A 4 -22.61 -43.17 -52.37
CA ARG A 4 -23.10 -42.01 -53.18
C ARG A 4 -24.50 -41.42 -52.88
N ARG A 5 -24.50 -40.08 -52.78
CA ARG A 5 -25.50 -39.04 -53.22
C ARG A 5 -26.77 -38.87 -52.37
N THR A 6 -27.37 -37.70 -52.15
CA THR A 6 -27.47 -36.33 -52.72
C THR A 6 -28.01 -35.42 -51.59
N GLY A 7 -27.70 -34.13 -51.39
CA GLY A 7 -27.79 -32.97 -52.29
C GLY A 7 -29.05 -32.13 -51.96
N SER A 8 -28.90 -30.88 -51.48
CA SER A 8 -29.69 -29.71 -51.96
C SER A 8 -29.24 -28.40 -51.27
N LEU A 9 -28.90 -27.43 -52.11
CA LEU A 9 -28.78 -25.99 -51.85
C LEU A 9 -30.17 -25.35 -51.68
N LEU A 10 -30.25 -24.20 -51.01
CA LEU A 10 -31.08 -23.05 -51.44
C LEU A 10 -30.77 -21.75 -50.65
N ALA A 11 -30.44 -20.70 -51.41
CA ALA A 11 -30.76 -19.27 -51.30
C ALA A 11 -30.55 -18.55 -49.93
N SER A 12 -29.57 -17.65 -49.79
CA SER A 12 -29.50 -16.27 -50.32
C SER A 12 -30.61 -15.32 -49.83
N HIS A 13 -30.31 -14.46 -48.85
CA HIS A 13 -30.89 -13.14 -48.77
C HIS A 13 -29.84 -12.10 -48.36
N THR A 14 -29.30 -11.46 -49.39
CA THR A 14 -28.70 -10.14 -49.36
C THR A 14 -29.79 -9.10 -49.08
N ARG A 15 -29.56 -8.21 -48.11
CA ARG A 15 -30.19 -6.87 -48.10
C ARG A 15 -29.10 -5.82 -48.04
N SER A 16 -28.80 -5.33 -49.24
CA SER A 16 -28.26 -4.00 -49.50
C SER A 16 -29.24 -2.94 -49.01
N PHE A 17 -28.75 -1.96 -48.26
CA PHE A 17 -29.30 -0.62 -48.26
C PHE A 17 -28.14 0.36 -48.32
N ALA A 18 -27.91 0.88 -49.53
CA ALA A 18 -27.05 2.03 -49.78
C ALA A 18 -27.91 3.29 -49.94
N SER A 19 -27.35 4.38 -49.45
CA SER A 19 -27.51 5.77 -49.89
C SER A 19 -28.83 6.51 -49.61
N GLY A 20 -28.69 7.64 -48.91
CA GLY A 20 -29.75 8.60 -48.67
C GLY A 20 -29.24 9.85 -47.96
N THR A 21 -28.37 10.61 -48.63
CA THR A 21 -27.90 11.95 -48.27
C THR A 21 -29.09 12.88 -48.03
N ARG A 22 -29.18 13.49 -46.83
CA ARG A 22 -29.89 14.76 -46.63
C ARG A 22 -29.21 15.58 -45.53
N ALA A 23 -28.42 16.55 -45.97
CA ALA A 23 -27.99 17.67 -45.16
C ALA A 23 -29.23 18.45 -44.70
N ARG A 24 -29.41 18.58 -43.39
CA ARG A 24 -30.21 19.64 -42.78
C ARG A 24 -29.30 20.41 -41.83
N ALA A 25 -28.97 21.62 -42.23
CA ALA A 25 -28.36 22.62 -41.39
C ALA A 25 -29.27 22.88 -40.19
N PHE A 26 -28.78 22.56 -38.99
CA PHE A 26 -29.30 23.10 -37.74
C PHE A 26 -28.34 24.19 -37.27
N THR A 27 -28.69 25.43 -37.60
CA THR A 27 -28.23 26.60 -36.88
C THR A 27 -28.75 26.52 -35.45
N ARG A 28 -27.85 26.37 -34.47
CA ARG A 28 -28.13 26.60 -33.05
C ARG A 28 -27.22 27.70 -32.49
N PRO A 29 -27.72 28.51 -31.55
CA PRO A 29 -27.22 29.84 -31.25
C PRO A 29 -25.94 29.79 -30.39
N ARG A 30 -25.12 30.85 -30.52
CA ARG A 30 -24.05 31.19 -29.58
C ARG A 30 -24.64 31.33 -28.17
N THR A 31 -24.43 30.33 -27.31
CA THR A 31 -24.64 30.48 -25.87
C THR A 31 -23.43 31.18 -25.28
N THR A 32 -23.64 32.42 -24.86
CA THR A 32 -22.72 33.19 -24.02
C THR A 32 -22.38 32.41 -22.75
N SER A 33 -21.10 32.46 -22.37
CA SER A 33 -20.55 32.01 -21.09
C SER A 33 -21.47 32.35 -19.92
N ALA A 34 -22.11 31.33 -19.34
CA ALA A 34 -22.77 31.45 -18.05
C ALA A 34 -21.76 31.07 -16.97
N VAL A 35 -21.22 32.09 -16.31
CA VAL A 35 -20.45 31.96 -15.07
C VAL A 35 -21.28 31.16 -14.08
N ARG A 36 -20.76 30.00 -13.63
CA ARG A 36 -21.38 29.21 -12.56
C ARG A 36 -21.41 30.07 -11.29
N ARG A 37 -22.60 30.53 -10.89
CA ARG A 37 -22.81 31.21 -9.62
C ARG A 37 -22.74 30.16 -8.52
N TYR A 38 -21.75 30.27 -7.64
CA TYR A 38 -21.74 29.54 -6.37
C TYR A 38 -22.92 29.96 -5.50
N ALA A 39 -23.25 29.16 -4.48
CA ALA A 39 -24.33 29.41 -3.53
C ALA A 39 -24.28 30.86 -2.99
N SER A 40 -25.22 31.70 -3.41
CA SER A 40 -25.36 33.07 -2.92
C SER A 40 -26.14 33.03 -1.61
N VAL A 41 -25.55 33.61 -0.56
CA VAL A 41 -26.17 33.81 0.75
C VAL A 41 -27.44 34.65 0.58
N GLY A 42 -28.61 34.06 0.84
CA GLY A 42 -29.89 34.76 0.78
C GLY A 42 -30.07 35.71 1.97
N SER A 43 -30.96 36.69 1.84
CA SER A 43 -31.25 37.72 2.86
C SER A 43 -31.81 37.18 4.18
N THR A 44 -32.05 35.88 4.28
CA THR A 44 -32.52 35.16 5.48
C THR A 44 -31.44 34.30 6.12
N THR A 45 -30.19 34.36 5.64
CA THR A 45 -29.09 33.57 6.21
C THR A 45 -28.55 34.28 7.45
N PHE A 46 -28.76 33.67 8.61
CA PHE A 46 -28.19 34.15 9.86
C PHE A 46 -26.69 33.84 9.89
N LEU A 47 -25.85 34.87 9.71
CA LEU A 47 -24.41 34.79 9.97
C LEU A 47 -24.21 34.92 11.48
N GLY A 48 -24.11 33.79 12.18
CA GLY A 48 -23.75 33.77 13.59
C GLY A 48 -22.37 34.40 13.77
N VAL A 49 -22.25 35.36 14.69
CA VAL A 49 -20.95 35.91 15.09
C VAL A 49 -20.20 34.81 15.83
N PRO A 50 -19.01 34.39 15.38
CA PRO A 50 -18.22 33.41 16.12
C PRO A 50 -17.87 33.98 17.51
N PRO A 51 -17.90 33.17 18.58
CA PRO A 51 -17.53 33.64 19.90
C PRO A 51 -16.10 34.18 19.89
N SER A 52 -15.87 35.30 20.58
CA SER A 52 -14.54 35.86 20.76
C SER A 52 -13.62 34.81 21.38
N ALA A 53 -12.42 34.65 20.82
CA ALA A 53 -11.39 33.80 21.40
C ALA A 53 -11.16 34.20 22.87
N PRO A 54 -11.04 33.24 23.80
CA PRO A 54 -10.75 33.57 25.19
C PRO A 54 -9.44 34.34 25.25
N GLY A 55 -9.47 35.52 25.90
CA GLY A 55 -8.30 36.36 26.07
C GLY A 55 -7.20 35.62 26.85
N PRO A 56 -5.92 35.95 26.61
CA PRO A 56 -4.81 35.31 27.32
C PRO A 56 -4.97 35.55 28.82
N SER A 57 -5.02 34.46 29.58
CA SER A 57 -5.02 34.49 31.05
C SER A 57 -3.74 35.18 31.54
N SER A 58 -3.90 36.29 32.25
CA SER A 58 -2.83 37.06 32.88
C SER A 58 -2.37 36.45 34.21
N ALA A 59 -2.23 35.13 34.26
CA ALA A 59 -1.66 34.43 35.40
C ALA A 59 -0.16 34.18 35.15
N PRO A 60 0.75 34.65 36.02
CA PRO A 60 2.18 34.42 35.86
C PRO A 60 2.49 32.93 36.13
N PHE A 61 2.77 32.18 35.06
CA PHE A 61 3.38 30.86 35.17
C PHE A 61 4.84 31.01 35.62
N PRO A 62 5.33 30.15 36.54
CA PRO A 62 6.73 30.18 36.95
C PRO A 62 7.64 29.90 35.76
N ARG A 63 8.61 30.81 35.59
CA ARG A 63 9.62 30.84 34.54
C ARG A 63 10.50 29.58 34.65
N ALA A 64 10.16 28.54 33.89
CA ALA A 64 11.08 27.44 33.65
C ALA A 64 12.31 28.03 32.93
N THR A 65 13.46 27.92 33.59
CA THR A 65 14.76 28.25 33.02
C THR A 65 14.90 27.53 31.69
N ALA A 66 15.10 28.31 30.63
CA ALA A 66 15.42 27.81 29.30
C ALA A 66 16.72 27.00 29.39
N SER A 67 16.59 25.68 29.54
CA SER A 67 17.65 24.75 29.20
C SER A 67 17.90 24.91 27.72
N ALA A 68 19.10 25.33 27.34
CA ALA A 68 19.54 25.42 25.97
C ALA A 68 19.19 24.11 25.24
N SER A 69 18.39 24.22 24.19
CA SER A 69 18.11 23.09 23.31
C SER A 69 19.45 22.54 22.81
N PRO A 70 19.77 21.26 23.03
CA PRO A 70 20.93 20.67 22.40
C PRO A 70 20.70 20.73 20.89
N GLN A 71 21.67 21.29 20.16
CA GLN A 71 21.74 21.14 18.70
C GLN A 71 21.56 19.65 18.37
N PRO A 72 20.68 19.28 17.42
CA PRO A 72 20.63 17.92 16.95
C PRO A 72 21.92 17.67 16.17
N THR A 73 22.91 17.07 16.81
CA THR A 73 23.87 16.24 16.10
C THR A 73 23.02 15.13 15.47
N SER A 74 22.77 15.24 14.16
CA SER A 74 21.95 14.28 13.43
C SER A 74 22.71 12.95 13.33
N GLN A 75 22.66 12.16 14.40
CA GLN A 75 23.05 10.77 14.33
C GLN A 75 22.01 10.09 13.43
N VAL A 76 22.44 9.83 12.19
CA VAL A 76 21.71 8.98 11.24
C VAL A 76 21.46 7.65 11.95
N LYS A 77 20.20 7.18 11.97
CA LYS A 77 19.91 5.88 12.58
C LYS A 77 20.77 4.83 11.86
N PRO A 78 21.34 3.83 12.55
CA PRO A 78 22.20 2.83 11.92
C PRO A 78 21.53 2.14 10.71
N PHE A 79 20.21 1.96 10.77
CA PHE A 79 19.46 1.38 9.67
C PHE A 79 19.29 2.32 8.47
N ASP A 80 19.03 3.60 8.72
CA ASP A 80 18.97 4.63 7.67
C ASP A 80 20.30 4.67 6.90
N ALA A 81 21.42 4.50 7.59
CA ALA A 81 22.75 4.45 6.97
C ALA A 81 22.89 3.29 5.97
N ASN A 82 22.30 2.12 6.24
CA ASN A 82 22.33 0.98 5.31
C ASN A 82 21.51 1.27 4.04
N VAL A 83 20.32 1.86 4.20
CA VAL A 83 19.46 2.24 3.07
C VAL A 83 20.13 3.32 2.21
N LEU A 84 20.78 4.32 2.83
CA LEU A 84 21.50 5.36 2.12
C LEU A 84 22.76 4.83 1.42
N ALA A 85 23.50 3.93 2.06
CA ALA A 85 24.66 3.28 1.44
C ALA A 85 24.25 2.51 0.18
N GLU A 86 23.16 1.74 0.26
CA GLU A 86 22.64 1.01 -0.89
C GLU A 86 22.12 1.96 -1.98
N LEU A 87 21.46 3.05 -1.60
CA LEU A 87 21.04 4.09 -2.53
C LEU A 87 22.21 4.67 -3.33
N HIS A 88 23.35 4.92 -2.67
CA HIS A 88 24.57 5.37 -3.32
C HIS A 88 25.22 4.29 -4.21
N ASN A 89 25.26 3.04 -3.75
CA ASN A 89 25.80 1.91 -4.52
C ASN A 89 25.00 1.72 -5.82
N ALA A 90 23.69 1.59 -5.70
CA ALA A 90 22.80 1.37 -6.85
C ALA A 90 22.77 2.55 -7.83
N ALA A 91 22.98 3.78 -7.34
CA ALA A 91 23.15 4.95 -8.21
C ALA A 91 24.50 4.95 -8.97
N SER A 92 25.55 4.37 -8.38
CA SER A 92 26.89 4.29 -8.97
C SER A 92 27.00 3.17 -10.02
N GLU A 93 26.16 2.14 -9.94
CA GLU A 93 26.13 0.98 -10.85
C GLU A 93 25.30 1.20 -12.14
N GLN A 94 24.84 2.44 -12.40
CA GLN A 94 24.12 2.77 -13.64
C GLN A 94 24.94 2.35 -14.88
N PRO A 95 24.45 1.42 -15.72
CA PRO A 95 25.21 0.90 -16.84
C PRO A 95 25.42 1.99 -17.89
N SER A 96 26.67 2.21 -18.28
CA SER A 96 27.00 2.86 -19.55
C SER A 96 26.18 2.22 -20.67
N ALA A 97 25.61 3.04 -21.56
CA ALA A 97 24.51 2.81 -22.50
C ALA A 97 24.62 1.65 -23.54
N SER A 98 25.23 0.51 -23.19
CA SER A 98 25.41 -0.62 -24.10
C SER A 98 25.33 -1.97 -23.35
N ALA A 99 24.14 -2.39 -22.94
CA ALA A 99 23.81 -3.81 -22.69
C ALA A 99 22.31 -4.01 -22.46
N GLU A 100 21.59 -4.50 -23.48
CA GLU A 100 20.18 -4.91 -23.43
C GLU A 100 19.92 -6.20 -22.60
N SER A 101 20.80 -6.56 -21.64
CA SER A 101 20.68 -7.82 -20.88
C SER A 101 20.73 -7.70 -19.35
N ALA A 102 20.83 -6.50 -18.78
CA ALA A 102 20.92 -6.29 -17.32
C ALA A 102 19.62 -5.71 -16.71
N ALA A 103 18.44 -6.16 -17.15
CA ALA A 103 17.14 -5.61 -16.76
C ALA A 103 16.71 -5.86 -15.29
N GLY A 104 17.57 -6.44 -14.45
CA GLY A 104 17.22 -6.90 -13.10
C GLY A 104 17.72 -6.05 -11.91
N SER A 105 18.56 -5.03 -12.14
CA SER A 105 19.31 -4.37 -11.05
C SER A 105 19.28 -2.84 -11.06
N ALA A 106 18.62 -2.20 -12.02
CA ALA A 106 18.62 -0.75 -12.13
C ALA A 106 17.70 -0.11 -11.09
N LEU A 107 18.26 0.81 -10.28
CA LEU A 107 17.50 1.63 -9.35
C LEU A 107 16.49 2.51 -10.10
N THR A 108 15.20 2.39 -9.78
CA THR A 108 14.16 3.27 -10.32
C THR A 108 14.00 4.50 -9.41
N PRO A 109 14.16 5.73 -9.93
CA PRO A 109 14.00 6.94 -9.13
C PRO A 109 12.60 7.06 -8.52
N LEU A 110 12.48 7.67 -7.34
CA LEU A 110 11.17 7.90 -6.71
C LEU A 110 10.25 8.75 -7.58
N THR A 111 10.78 9.67 -8.37
CA THR A 111 9.99 10.47 -9.31
C THR A 111 9.24 9.59 -10.31
N GLU A 112 9.91 8.57 -10.86
CA GLU A 112 9.31 7.61 -11.77
C GLU A 112 8.31 6.70 -11.05
N LEU A 113 8.65 6.17 -9.88
CA LEU A 113 7.72 5.35 -9.08
C LEU A 113 6.46 6.14 -8.70
N VAL A 114 6.57 7.43 -8.41
CA VAL A 114 5.42 8.29 -8.14
C VAL A 114 4.60 8.56 -9.41
N GLU A 115 5.24 8.72 -10.57
CA GLU A 115 4.49 8.79 -11.82
C GLU A 115 3.70 7.52 -12.09
N GLN A 116 4.31 6.35 -11.83
CA GLN A 116 3.63 5.07 -11.95
C GLN A 116 2.49 4.95 -10.94
N TYR A 117 2.70 5.35 -9.67
CA TYR A 117 1.65 5.43 -8.64
C TYR A 117 0.44 6.23 -9.12
N MET A 118 0.65 7.44 -9.62
CA MET A 118 -0.42 8.31 -10.11
C MET A 118 -1.09 7.76 -11.38
N LYS A 119 -0.31 7.25 -12.34
CA LYS A 119 -0.82 6.73 -13.62
C LYS A 119 -1.56 5.39 -13.47
N ARG A 120 -1.22 4.59 -12.45
CA ARG A 120 -1.76 3.25 -12.21
C ARG A 120 -2.75 3.20 -11.03
N ALA A 121 -3.27 4.37 -10.63
CA ALA A 121 -4.37 4.47 -9.68
C ALA A 121 -5.61 3.74 -10.23
N GLY A 122 -6.08 2.72 -9.50
CA GLY A 122 -7.18 1.85 -9.93
C GLY A 122 -6.85 0.92 -11.10
N HIS A 123 -5.56 0.75 -11.44
CA HIS A 123 -5.15 -0.18 -12.49
C HIS A 123 -5.36 -1.63 -12.02
N VAL A 124 -6.11 -2.40 -12.78
CA VAL A 124 -6.35 -3.82 -12.51
C VAL A 124 -5.30 -4.65 -13.25
N LEU A 125 -4.54 -5.47 -12.53
CA LEU A 125 -3.58 -6.38 -13.14
C LEU A 125 -4.30 -7.44 -13.98
N GLY A 126 -3.71 -7.80 -15.12
CA GLY A 126 -4.20 -8.90 -15.97
C GLY A 126 -4.09 -10.29 -15.34
N ALA A 127 -3.34 -10.40 -14.24
CA ALA A 127 -3.24 -11.60 -13.42
C ALA A 127 -4.45 -11.74 -12.50
N SER A 128 -4.78 -12.97 -12.12
CA SER A 128 -5.84 -13.26 -11.16
C SER A 128 -5.26 -13.75 -9.84
N LEU A 129 -5.76 -13.23 -8.72
CA LEU A 129 -5.39 -13.71 -7.39
C LEU A 129 -6.22 -14.96 -7.03
N PRO A 130 -5.60 -16.07 -6.57
CA PRO A 130 -6.33 -17.26 -6.16
C PRO A 130 -7.16 -17.00 -4.90
N TYR A 131 -8.40 -17.48 -4.90
CA TYR A 131 -9.28 -17.40 -3.74
C TYR A 131 -8.92 -18.45 -2.69
N GLU A 132 -8.18 -18.03 -1.65
CA GLU A 132 -7.66 -18.94 -0.61
C GLU A 132 -8.30 -18.65 0.76
N SER A 133 -9.62 -18.86 0.88
CA SER A 133 -10.34 -18.71 2.17
C SER A 133 -10.14 -19.88 3.15
N ARG A 134 -9.77 -21.04 2.61
CA ARG A 134 -9.43 -22.27 3.34
C ARG A 134 -8.23 -22.94 2.65
N PRO A 135 -7.02 -22.36 2.80
CA PRO A 135 -5.82 -22.90 2.19
C PRO A 135 -5.53 -24.31 2.72
N ASN A 136 -4.90 -25.12 1.87
CA ASN A 136 -4.37 -26.42 2.27
C ASN A 136 -3.25 -26.27 3.32
N GLU A 137 -2.83 -27.38 3.90
CA GLU A 137 -1.89 -27.37 5.02
C GLU A 137 -0.54 -26.71 4.66
N GLU A 138 -0.09 -26.87 3.42
CA GLU A 138 1.16 -26.31 2.91
C GLU A 138 1.08 -24.78 2.74
N ARG A 139 -0.07 -24.28 2.29
CA ARG A 139 -0.32 -22.85 2.04
C ARG A 139 -0.72 -22.09 3.30
N ARG A 140 -1.41 -22.76 4.24
CA ARG A 140 -1.93 -22.19 5.47
C ARG A 140 -0.82 -21.55 6.28
N VAL A 141 -1.08 -20.36 6.83
CA VAL A 141 -0.18 -19.78 7.82
C VAL A 141 -0.41 -20.46 9.16
N GLN A 142 0.65 -21.06 9.69
CA GLN A 142 0.69 -21.67 11.02
C GLN A 142 1.48 -20.79 11.99
N PHE A 143 1.06 -20.81 13.25
CA PHE A 143 1.71 -20.12 14.37
C PHE A 143 2.07 -21.15 15.43
N SER A 144 3.30 -21.11 15.90
CA SER A 144 3.80 -22.01 16.94
C SER A 144 4.71 -21.26 17.91
N PRO A 145 4.77 -21.68 19.18
CA PRO A 145 5.81 -21.20 20.09
C PRO A 145 7.20 -21.50 19.53
N ASP A 146 8.13 -20.57 19.71
CA ASP A 146 9.53 -20.77 19.35
C ASP A 146 10.14 -21.89 20.22
N ALA A 147 10.96 -22.74 19.59
CA ALA A 147 11.57 -23.87 20.28
C ALA A 147 12.57 -23.45 21.38
N ALA A 148 13.23 -22.28 21.23
CA ALA A 148 14.17 -21.75 22.20
C ALA A 148 13.50 -20.84 23.24
N ASN A 149 12.37 -20.22 22.91
CA ASN A 149 11.64 -19.35 23.82
C ASN A 149 10.11 -19.43 23.63
N ALA A 150 9.41 -20.14 24.52
CA ALA A 150 7.96 -20.31 24.46
C ALA A 150 7.14 -18.99 24.51
N ASN A 151 7.74 -17.87 24.91
CA ASN A 151 7.10 -16.56 24.91
C ASN A 151 7.17 -15.85 23.54
N VAL A 152 7.94 -16.39 22.59
CA VAL A 152 8.04 -15.93 21.21
C VAL A 152 7.15 -16.82 20.35
N GLU A 153 6.34 -16.22 19.49
CA GLU A 153 5.62 -16.95 18.45
C GLU A 153 6.34 -16.80 17.12
N VAL A 154 6.58 -17.93 16.46
CA VAL A 154 7.13 -18.02 15.11
C VAL A 154 5.97 -18.33 14.16
N SER A 155 6.02 -17.73 12.97
CA SER A 155 5.03 -17.99 11.94
C SER A 155 5.67 -18.46 10.65
N THR A 156 5.03 -19.43 10.01
CA THR A 156 5.35 -19.76 8.60
C THR A 156 5.14 -18.56 7.65
N ALA A 157 4.45 -17.49 8.08
CA ALA A 157 4.33 -16.27 7.31
C ALA A 157 5.61 -15.42 7.27
N ASP A 158 6.56 -15.62 8.21
CA ASP A 158 7.74 -14.78 8.36
C ASP A 158 8.61 -14.73 7.09
N GLU A 159 8.67 -15.83 6.34
CA GLU A 159 9.38 -15.95 5.04
C GLU A 159 8.71 -15.17 3.90
N GLY A 160 7.49 -14.69 4.12
CA GLY A 160 6.72 -13.89 3.16
C GLY A 160 6.67 -12.41 3.49
N LEU A 161 7.23 -12.00 4.64
CA LEU A 161 7.21 -10.62 5.11
C LEU A 161 8.45 -9.87 4.69
N PHE A 162 8.29 -8.57 4.45
CA PHE A 162 9.38 -7.68 4.12
C PHE A 162 9.11 -6.27 4.63
N MET A 163 10.14 -5.44 4.60
CA MET A 163 10.01 -4.00 4.83
C MET A 163 10.24 -3.25 3.53
N VAL A 164 9.44 -2.23 3.26
CA VAL A 164 9.64 -1.29 2.17
C VAL A 164 10.25 -0.03 2.74
N ALA A 165 11.33 0.44 2.12
CA ALA A 165 11.95 1.71 2.43
C ALA A 165 11.88 2.62 1.19
N HIS A 166 11.24 3.76 1.32
CA HIS A 166 11.34 4.83 0.33
C HIS A 166 12.35 5.86 0.84
N ALA A 167 13.35 6.19 0.04
CA ALA A 167 14.47 7.03 0.45
C ALA A 167 14.74 8.16 -0.55
N VAL A 168 15.06 9.33 -0.01
CA VAL A 168 15.51 10.51 -0.76
C VAL A 168 16.66 11.19 -0.02
N GLN A 169 17.68 11.62 -0.74
CA GLN A 169 18.83 12.34 -0.20
C GLN A 169 19.32 13.41 -1.18
N ASP A 170 19.63 14.60 -0.66
CA ASP A 170 20.24 15.68 -1.42
C ASP A 170 21.77 15.68 -1.31
N ARG A 171 22.44 16.52 -2.13
CA ARG A 171 23.90 16.68 -2.12
C ARG A 171 24.48 17.22 -0.81
N THR A 172 23.65 17.82 0.04
CA THR A 172 24.09 18.33 1.36
C THR A 172 24.12 17.22 2.41
N GLY A 173 23.65 16.02 2.06
CA GLY A 173 23.53 14.87 2.95
C GLY A 173 22.21 14.82 3.72
N LYS A 174 21.32 15.80 3.51
CA LYS A 174 19.98 15.79 4.12
C LYS A 174 19.14 14.72 3.43
N HIS A 175 18.47 13.90 4.23
CA HIS A 175 17.69 12.78 3.73
C HIS A 175 16.35 12.64 4.44
N LYS A 176 15.45 11.88 3.82
CA LYS A 176 14.19 11.39 4.38
C LYS A 176 14.03 9.93 3.97
N ILE A 177 13.70 9.09 4.95
CA ILE A 177 13.32 7.70 4.71
C ILE A 177 11.97 7.45 5.39
N THR A 178 11.11 6.69 4.71
CA THR A 178 9.83 6.21 5.23
C THR A 178 9.78 4.70 5.10
N TYR A 179 9.15 4.05 6.07
CA TYR A 179 9.15 2.59 6.21
C TYR A 179 7.73 2.06 6.33
N SER A 180 7.43 0.98 5.62
CA SER A 180 6.24 0.15 5.82
C SER A 180 6.60 -1.32 5.83
N SER A 181 5.79 -2.13 6.49
CA SER A 181 5.78 -3.58 6.30
C SER A 181 5.07 -3.95 4.99
N GLY A 182 5.26 -5.19 4.56
CA GLY A 182 4.53 -5.75 3.43
C GLY A 182 4.62 -7.26 3.41
N PHE A 183 3.86 -7.87 2.51
CA PHE A 183 3.87 -9.31 2.30
C PHE A 183 3.69 -9.69 0.83
N ALA A 184 4.22 -10.85 0.48
CA ALA A 184 4.15 -11.39 -0.87
C ALA A 184 2.80 -12.09 -1.13
N VAL A 185 2.25 -11.94 -2.33
CA VAL A 185 1.08 -12.70 -2.80
C VAL A 185 1.37 -13.43 -4.10
N HIS A 186 0.72 -14.58 -4.29
CA HIS A 186 0.86 -15.38 -5.51
C HIS A 186 -0.21 -14.99 -6.51
N ALA A 187 0.18 -14.40 -7.64
CA ALA A 187 -0.73 -14.03 -8.71
C ALA A 187 -0.40 -14.82 -9.99
N PRO A 188 -1.03 -15.99 -10.21
CA PRO A 188 -0.92 -16.72 -11.48
C PRO A 188 -1.22 -15.81 -12.67
N GLY A 189 -0.29 -15.76 -13.62
CA GLY A 189 -0.38 -14.88 -14.80
C GLY A 189 0.32 -13.52 -14.64
N ALA A 190 0.90 -13.22 -13.47
CA ALA A 190 2.00 -12.27 -13.42
C ALA A 190 3.17 -12.79 -14.29
N PRO A 191 4.02 -11.91 -14.85
CA PRO A 191 5.20 -12.33 -15.60
C PRO A 191 5.97 -13.43 -14.84
N GLU A 192 6.39 -14.46 -15.55
CA GLU A 192 6.96 -15.68 -14.96
C GLU A 192 8.08 -15.32 -13.97
N GLY A 193 7.95 -15.82 -12.74
CA GLY A 193 8.89 -15.52 -11.66
C GLY A 193 8.69 -14.16 -10.96
N GLN A 194 7.62 -13.39 -11.18
CA GLN A 194 7.40 -12.16 -10.38
C GLN A 194 6.45 -12.40 -9.21
N THR A 195 6.99 -12.36 -7.99
CA THR A 195 6.22 -12.23 -6.76
C THR A 195 5.62 -10.82 -6.68
N VAL A 196 4.31 -10.73 -6.50
CA VAL A 196 3.63 -9.44 -6.32
C VAL A 196 3.69 -9.07 -4.85
N LEU A 197 4.18 -7.86 -4.56
CA LEU A 197 4.44 -7.38 -3.21
C LEU A 197 3.32 -6.42 -2.79
N VAL A 198 2.64 -6.69 -1.68
CA VAL A 198 1.57 -5.85 -1.12
C VAL A 198 2.11 -5.03 0.04
N THR A 199 1.83 -3.72 0.06
CA THR A 199 2.13 -2.81 1.18
C THR A 199 1.12 -1.66 1.22
N CYS A 200 1.23 -0.76 2.19
CA CYS A 200 0.43 0.47 2.24
C CYS A 200 0.99 1.56 1.31
N ALA A 201 0.15 2.50 0.88
CA ALA A 201 0.56 3.58 -0.03
C ALA A 201 1.03 4.85 0.71
N HIS A 202 0.55 5.11 1.93
CA HIS A 202 0.77 6.38 2.61
C HIS A 202 2.24 6.66 2.94
N THR A 203 3.11 5.66 3.01
CA THR A 203 4.56 5.88 3.21
C THR A 203 5.19 6.47 1.96
N LEU A 204 4.78 6.01 0.77
CA LEU A 204 5.13 6.63 -0.50
C LEU A 204 4.52 8.04 -0.62
N GLU A 205 3.30 8.25 -0.15
CA GLU A 205 2.69 9.58 -0.12
C GLU A 205 3.42 10.51 0.86
N GLU A 206 3.84 10.03 2.02
CA GLU A 206 4.58 10.82 3.01
C GLU A 206 5.89 11.33 2.41
N ILE A 207 6.68 10.46 1.78
CA ILE A 207 7.95 10.87 1.16
C ILE A 207 7.74 11.79 -0.04
N LEU A 208 6.68 11.57 -0.83
CA LEU A 208 6.28 12.44 -1.93
C LEU A 208 5.99 13.87 -1.43
N HIS A 209 5.43 14.00 -0.23
CA HIS A 209 5.12 15.28 0.40
C HIS A 209 6.29 15.81 1.25
N ASP A 210 7.48 15.19 1.21
CA ASP A 210 8.65 15.75 1.86
C ASP A 210 9.18 16.99 1.09
N PRO A 211 9.62 18.06 1.78
CA PRO A 211 10.22 19.22 1.13
C PRO A 211 11.39 18.90 0.20
N LEU A 212 12.18 17.85 0.47
CA LEU A 212 13.27 17.39 -0.40
C LEU A 212 12.75 16.99 -1.79
N MET A 213 11.66 16.20 -1.82
CA MET A 213 11.03 15.77 -3.06
C MET A 213 10.32 16.92 -3.78
N ARG A 214 9.65 17.84 -3.05
CA ARG A 214 8.98 18.99 -3.67
C ARG A 214 9.94 20.01 -4.27
N ALA A 215 11.09 20.25 -3.63
CA ALA A 215 12.10 21.17 -4.11
C ALA A 215 12.65 20.73 -5.48
N ALA A 216 12.90 19.44 -5.67
CA ALA A 216 13.37 18.89 -6.94
C ALA A 216 12.34 18.99 -8.07
N ARG A 217 11.03 18.99 -7.76
CA ARG A 217 9.96 19.14 -8.77
C ARG A 217 9.77 20.57 -9.28
N SER A 218 10.30 21.56 -8.57
CA SER A 218 9.90 22.96 -8.74
C SER A 218 10.72 23.75 -9.76
N SER A 219 11.72 23.15 -10.42
CA SER A 219 12.52 23.87 -11.42
C SER A 219 13.00 22.96 -12.55
N PRO A 220 12.54 23.18 -13.81
CA PRO A 220 13.09 22.49 -14.99
C PRO A 220 14.56 22.85 -15.30
N ALA A 221 15.16 23.76 -14.53
CA ALA A 221 16.56 24.18 -14.65
C ALA A 221 17.51 23.47 -13.67
N VAL A 222 17.00 22.61 -12.78
CA VAL A 222 17.82 21.84 -11.82
C VAL A 222 18.10 20.48 -12.44
N SER A 223 19.38 20.12 -12.60
CA SER A 223 19.72 18.78 -13.08
C SER A 223 19.25 17.73 -12.08
N ASN A 224 18.69 16.62 -12.57
CA ASN A 224 18.27 15.48 -11.74
C ASN A 224 19.43 14.90 -10.90
N ASP A 225 20.68 15.25 -11.19
CA ASP A 225 21.88 14.84 -10.46
C ASP A 225 21.99 15.43 -9.05
N GLN A 226 21.03 16.26 -8.59
CA GLN A 226 21.05 16.85 -7.26
C GLN A 226 20.37 16.00 -6.18
N LEU A 227 19.57 15.01 -6.57
CA LEU A 227 18.76 14.23 -5.64
C LEU A 227 18.89 12.74 -5.94
N LEU A 228 19.42 11.99 -4.98
CA LEU A 228 19.39 10.53 -5.03
C LEU A 228 18.06 10.08 -4.41
N SER A 229 17.34 9.21 -5.13
CA SER A 229 16.07 8.70 -4.64
C SER A 229 15.80 7.31 -5.17
N GLY A 230 15.09 6.52 -4.38
CA GLY A 230 14.74 5.16 -4.75
C GLY A 230 13.85 4.50 -3.72
N SER A 231 13.45 3.27 -4.01
CA SER A 231 12.71 2.43 -3.08
C SER A 231 13.32 1.03 -3.04
N PHE A 232 13.35 0.44 -1.85
CA PHE A 232 13.90 -0.89 -1.63
C PHE A 232 12.91 -1.75 -0.87
N VAL A 233 12.90 -3.04 -1.22
CA VAL A 233 12.32 -4.09 -0.41
C VAL A 233 13.46 -4.73 0.38
N ILE A 234 13.30 -4.82 1.69
CA ILE A 234 14.32 -5.24 2.62
C ILE A 234 13.88 -6.57 3.22
N THR A 235 14.70 -7.58 3.02
CA THR A 235 14.46 -8.96 3.48
C THR A 235 15.67 -9.49 4.25
N GLY A 236 15.60 -10.71 4.75
CA GLY A 236 16.69 -11.36 5.46
C GLY A 236 16.70 -11.12 6.98
N SER A 237 17.84 -11.37 7.61
CA SER A 237 17.96 -11.25 9.07
C SER A 237 18.27 -9.81 9.50
N SER A 238 18.06 -9.48 10.78
CA SER A 238 18.49 -8.20 11.34
C SER A 238 19.99 -7.92 11.16
N ALA A 239 20.83 -8.97 11.13
CA ALA A 239 22.28 -8.85 11.04
C ALA A 239 22.78 -8.70 9.59
N THR A 240 22.04 -9.28 8.65
CA THR A 240 22.40 -9.32 7.23
C THR A 240 21.17 -9.00 6.37
N PRO A 241 20.65 -7.75 6.43
CA PRO A 241 19.53 -7.36 5.60
C PRO A 241 19.97 -7.31 4.14
N THR A 242 19.14 -7.84 3.24
CA THR A 242 19.31 -7.72 1.79
C THR A 242 18.33 -6.69 1.27
N LEU A 243 18.83 -5.75 0.47
CA LEU A 243 18.04 -4.67 -0.11
C LEU A 243 17.83 -4.96 -1.60
N HIS A 244 16.57 -4.94 -2.02
CA HIS A 244 16.15 -5.28 -3.36
C HIS A 244 15.47 -4.06 -3.99
N PRO A 245 16.02 -3.47 -5.07
CA PRO A 245 15.42 -2.30 -5.69
C PRO A 245 13.98 -2.57 -6.13
N VAL A 246 13.07 -1.65 -5.78
CA VAL A 246 11.73 -1.61 -6.36
C VAL A 246 11.85 -1.01 -7.75
N THR A 247 11.37 -1.74 -8.74
CA THR A 247 11.47 -1.33 -10.14
C THR A 247 10.18 -0.74 -10.69
N SER A 248 9.04 -1.14 -10.11
CA SER A 248 7.77 -0.56 -10.52
C SER A 248 6.65 -0.67 -9.49
N VAL A 249 5.72 0.27 -9.57
CA VAL A 249 4.38 0.20 -8.96
C VAL A 249 3.46 -0.53 -9.92
N LEU A 250 3.08 -1.77 -9.62
CA LEU A 250 2.21 -2.57 -10.48
C LEU A 250 0.77 -2.04 -10.49
N SER A 251 0.25 -1.65 -9.33
CA SER A 251 -1.09 -1.07 -9.16
C SER A 251 -1.12 -0.24 -7.88
N ALA A 252 -1.99 0.77 -7.84
CA ALA A 252 -2.21 1.62 -6.67
C ALA A 252 -3.70 1.76 -6.39
N MET A 253 -4.10 1.63 -5.13
CA MET A 253 -5.47 1.87 -4.68
C MET A 253 -5.49 2.91 -3.58
N HIS A 254 -5.64 4.18 -3.97
CA HIS A 254 -5.57 5.30 -3.03
C HIS A 254 -6.67 5.23 -1.96
N ARG A 255 -7.89 4.80 -2.34
CA ARG A 255 -9.03 4.70 -1.40
C ARG A 255 -8.85 3.61 -0.32
N GLY A 256 -8.04 2.59 -0.62
CA GLY A 256 -7.71 1.49 0.27
C GLY A 256 -6.34 1.64 0.91
N ASP A 257 -5.59 2.69 0.53
CA ASP A 257 -4.22 2.92 0.95
C ASP A 257 -3.31 1.69 0.67
N LEU A 258 -3.45 1.11 -0.52
CA LEU A 258 -2.71 -0.08 -0.95
C LEU A 258 -1.84 0.16 -2.18
N LEU A 259 -0.71 -0.54 -2.21
CA LEU A 259 0.26 -0.51 -3.29
C LEU A 259 0.72 -1.93 -3.65
N LEU A 260 0.75 -2.25 -4.95
CA LEU A 260 1.45 -3.42 -5.47
C LEU A 260 2.79 -3.00 -6.05
N LEU A 261 3.86 -3.67 -5.62
CA LEU A 261 5.22 -3.41 -6.08
C LEU A 261 5.80 -4.61 -6.81
N SER A 262 6.75 -4.34 -7.70
CA SER A 262 7.60 -5.35 -8.32
C SER A 262 9.07 -5.10 -8.02
N SER A 263 9.76 -6.15 -7.59
CA SER A 263 11.20 -6.20 -7.42
C SER A 263 11.72 -7.50 -8.03
N PRO A 264 12.19 -7.48 -9.29
CA PRO A 264 12.61 -8.67 -10.01
C PRO A 264 13.74 -9.45 -9.33
N SER A 265 14.58 -8.80 -8.51
CA SER A 265 15.62 -9.49 -7.73
C SER A 265 15.07 -10.35 -6.59
N LEU A 266 13.76 -10.30 -6.31
CA LEU A 266 13.03 -11.13 -5.33
C LEU A 266 12.22 -12.28 -5.97
N SER A 267 12.41 -12.51 -7.27
CA SER A 267 11.58 -13.36 -8.15
C SER A 267 11.29 -14.79 -7.65
N SER A 268 12.12 -15.36 -6.77
CA SER A 268 11.87 -16.70 -6.21
C SER A 268 12.13 -16.82 -4.70
N GLY A 269 12.33 -15.71 -3.99
CA GLY A 269 12.84 -15.73 -2.61
C GLY A 269 11.78 -15.71 -1.51
N LEU A 270 10.63 -15.06 -1.76
CA LEU A 270 9.61 -14.84 -0.72
C LEU A 270 8.47 -15.84 -0.81
N ARG A 271 8.08 -16.38 0.34
CA ARG A 271 6.87 -17.19 0.46
C ARG A 271 5.65 -16.28 0.26
N SER A 272 4.84 -16.52 -0.76
CA SER A 272 3.54 -15.86 -0.89
C SER A 272 2.61 -16.24 0.27
N LEU A 273 1.68 -15.38 0.66
CA LEU A 273 0.65 -15.66 1.67
C LEU A 273 -0.72 -15.90 1.01
N PRO A 274 -1.55 -16.83 1.55
CA PRO A 274 -2.89 -17.05 1.05
C PRO A 274 -3.81 -15.88 1.44
N VAL A 275 -4.64 -15.42 0.51
CA VAL A 275 -5.51 -14.26 0.74
C VAL A 275 -6.97 -14.67 0.68
N ASN A 276 -7.74 -14.32 1.71
CA ASN A 276 -9.17 -14.56 1.77
C ASN A 276 -9.94 -13.29 1.36
N PRO A 277 -10.67 -13.27 0.23
CA PRO A 277 -11.45 -12.10 -0.17
C PRO A 277 -12.66 -11.88 0.73
N TYR A 278 -13.10 -12.90 1.47
CA TYR A 278 -14.34 -12.86 2.22
C TYR A 278 -14.08 -12.25 3.60
N PRO A 279 -14.72 -11.11 3.91
CA PRO A 279 -14.61 -10.47 5.20
C PRO A 279 -15.09 -11.41 6.30
N VAL A 280 -14.34 -11.47 7.40
CA VAL A 280 -14.70 -12.25 8.59
C VAL A 280 -15.66 -11.49 9.48
N HIS A 281 -16.30 -12.16 10.43
CA HIS A 281 -17.23 -11.50 11.33
C HIS A 281 -16.49 -10.79 12.48
N PRO A 282 -17.08 -9.71 13.05
CA PRO A 282 -16.65 -9.19 14.33
C PRO A 282 -16.57 -10.30 15.38
N GLY A 283 -15.52 -10.30 16.20
CA GLY A 283 -15.20 -11.37 17.15
C GLY A 283 -14.24 -12.43 16.60
N THR A 284 -13.96 -12.46 15.29
CA THR A 284 -12.97 -13.39 14.72
C THR A 284 -11.58 -13.09 15.29
N THR A 285 -10.92 -14.15 15.76
CA THR A 285 -9.56 -14.07 16.31
C THR A 285 -8.54 -13.96 15.18
N ILE A 286 -7.58 -13.06 15.35
CA ILE A 286 -6.59 -12.73 14.33
C ILE A 286 -5.17 -12.77 14.88
N ARG A 287 -4.21 -12.86 13.97
CA ARG A 287 -2.79 -12.60 14.18
C ARG A 287 -2.36 -11.43 13.32
N ALA A 288 -1.81 -10.41 13.94
CA ALA A 288 -1.29 -9.22 13.26
C ALA A 288 0.21 -9.10 13.48
N HIS A 289 0.95 -8.76 12.43
CA HIS A 289 2.40 -8.60 12.48
C HIS A 289 2.76 -7.19 12.93
N TYR A 290 3.35 -7.05 14.12
CA TYR A 290 3.72 -5.76 14.70
C TYR A 290 5.20 -5.53 14.59
N VAL A 291 5.57 -4.27 14.35
CA VAL A 291 6.95 -3.83 14.17
C VAL A 291 7.24 -2.62 15.04
N THR A 292 8.41 -2.57 15.67
CA THR A 292 8.88 -1.40 16.41
C THR A 292 10.37 -1.12 16.16
N ASP A 293 10.75 0.16 16.11
CA ASP A 293 12.16 0.57 16.00
C ASP A 293 12.87 0.57 17.35
N LYS A 294 12.11 0.61 18.44
CA LYS A 294 12.62 0.57 19.82
C LYS A 294 11.85 -0.45 20.63
N LEU A 295 12.60 -1.36 21.23
CA LEU A 295 12.03 -2.31 22.17
C LEU A 295 11.52 -1.57 23.41
N PRO A 296 10.34 -1.93 23.94
CA PRO A 296 9.91 -1.43 25.25
C PRO A 296 10.99 -1.72 26.31
N GLU A 297 11.38 -0.69 27.07
CA GLU A 297 12.53 -0.78 27.98
C GLU A 297 12.31 -1.80 29.11
N THR A 298 11.09 -1.88 29.64
CA THR A 298 10.71 -2.77 30.75
C THR A 298 9.26 -3.24 30.65
N GLY A 299 8.95 -4.35 31.33
CA GLY A 299 7.59 -4.85 31.56
C GLY A 299 7.14 -5.97 30.62
N PRO A 300 5.92 -6.51 30.84
CA PRO A 300 5.37 -7.66 30.09
C PRO A 300 5.22 -7.42 28.59
N GLN A 301 5.21 -6.14 28.17
CA GLN A 301 5.11 -5.74 26.77
C GLN A 301 6.41 -5.99 25.98
N ARG A 302 7.53 -6.20 26.67
CA ARG A 302 8.83 -6.53 26.06
C ARG A 302 8.92 -8.01 25.64
N ASP A 303 8.19 -8.89 26.31
CA ASP A 303 8.29 -10.33 26.06
C ASP A 303 7.75 -10.68 24.67
N GLY A 304 8.41 -11.62 23.99
CA GLY A 304 7.98 -12.15 22.70
C GLY A 304 8.38 -11.34 21.46
N TRP A 305 9.05 -10.20 21.62
CA TRP A 305 9.63 -9.47 20.49
C TRP A 305 10.96 -10.09 20.06
N THR A 306 11.15 -10.24 18.74
CA THR A 306 12.39 -10.76 18.15
C THR A 306 13.01 -9.75 17.20
N PRO A 307 14.34 -9.74 17.04
CA PRO A 307 14.99 -8.90 16.04
C PRO A 307 14.44 -9.19 14.64
N TRP A 308 14.21 -8.13 13.88
CA TRP A 308 13.72 -8.19 12.51
C TRP A 308 14.56 -7.30 11.58
N VAL A 309 14.16 -7.21 10.31
CA VAL A 309 14.94 -6.52 9.28
C VAL A 309 15.29 -5.10 9.71
N GLY A 310 16.55 -4.72 9.48
CA GLY A 310 16.98 -3.35 9.73
C GLY A 310 17.14 -2.94 11.18
N GLY A 311 17.39 -3.87 12.10
CA GLY A 311 17.51 -3.55 13.52
C GLY A 311 16.18 -3.12 14.15
N THR A 312 15.07 -3.36 13.46
CA THR A 312 13.74 -3.30 14.03
C THR A 312 13.44 -4.58 14.81
N TRP A 313 12.29 -4.60 15.47
CA TRP A 313 11.79 -5.75 16.19
C TRP A 313 10.42 -6.11 15.67
N GLN A 314 10.12 -7.40 15.60
CA GLN A 314 8.82 -7.92 15.21
C GLN A 314 8.17 -8.73 16.32
N LYS A 315 6.85 -8.81 16.27
CA LYS A 315 6.06 -9.72 17.10
C LYS A 315 4.71 -10.02 16.44
N TRP A 316 4.31 -11.28 16.44
CA TRP A 316 2.93 -11.64 16.13
C TRP A 316 2.05 -11.42 17.35
N ILE A 317 1.00 -10.61 17.18
CA ILE A 317 0.07 -10.28 18.26
C ILE A 317 -1.27 -10.94 17.98
N LYS A 318 -1.76 -11.67 19.00
CA LYS A 318 -3.14 -12.15 19.02
C LYS A 318 -4.09 -10.99 19.21
N GLY A 319 -5.09 -10.90 18.35
CA GLY A 319 -6.09 -9.85 18.37
C GLY A 319 -7.47 -10.37 18.00
N THR A 320 -8.40 -9.44 17.85
CA THR A 320 -9.79 -9.72 17.46
C THR A 320 -10.27 -8.66 16.47
N VAL A 321 -11.01 -9.07 15.45
CA VAL A 321 -11.74 -8.14 14.58
C VAL A 321 -12.87 -7.51 15.37
N VAL A 322 -12.91 -6.19 15.41
CA VAL A 322 -13.92 -5.43 16.16
C VAL A 322 -15.10 -5.07 15.28
N GLY A 323 -14.85 -4.73 14.01
CA GLY A 323 -15.92 -4.32 13.12
C GLY A 323 -15.40 -3.71 11.83
N TYR A 324 -16.35 -3.22 11.03
CA TYR A 324 -16.06 -2.59 9.76
C TYR A 324 -16.73 -1.23 9.66
N ARG A 325 -16.14 -0.35 8.85
CA ARG A 325 -16.74 0.91 8.45
C ARG A 325 -16.79 1.03 6.93
N ASP A 326 -17.80 1.75 6.44
CA ASP A 326 -17.86 2.16 5.05
C ASP A 326 -16.99 3.41 4.79
N TYR A 327 -16.94 3.86 3.53
CA TYR A 327 -16.18 5.05 3.14
C TYR A 327 -16.68 6.35 3.79
N ALA A 328 -17.90 6.36 4.35
CA ALA A 328 -18.46 7.48 5.09
C ALA A 328 -18.22 7.36 6.61
N GLY A 329 -17.47 6.35 7.05
CA GLY A 329 -17.19 6.09 8.47
C GLY A 329 -18.38 5.52 9.24
N ARG A 330 -19.43 5.07 8.56
CA ARG A 330 -20.60 4.42 9.17
C ARG A 330 -20.29 2.96 9.45
N GLU A 331 -20.94 2.39 10.48
CA GLU A 331 -20.82 0.96 10.75
C GLU A 331 -21.30 0.16 9.53
N ALA A 332 -20.49 -0.81 9.13
CA ALA A 332 -20.78 -1.70 8.02
C ALA A 332 -20.68 -3.16 8.50
N LYS A 333 -21.50 -4.04 7.93
CA LYS A 333 -21.58 -5.44 8.36
C LYS A 333 -21.20 -6.40 7.24
N PRO A 334 -20.31 -7.37 7.50
CA PRO A 334 -20.07 -8.47 6.58
C PRO A 334 -21.37 -9.22 6.26
N GLY A 335 -21.53 -9.62 4.99
CA GLY A 335 -22.72 -10.35 4.51
C GLY A 335 -23.95 -9.48 4.21
N THR A 336 -23.83 -8.15 4.29
CA THR A 336 -24.85 -7.20 3.82
C THR A 336 -24.41 -6.55 2.50
N TYR A 337 -25.21 -5.59 2.01
CA TYR A 337 -24.86 -4.76 0.85
C TYR A 337 -23.97 -3.56 1.22
N ASP A 338 -23.46 -3.50 2.45
CA ASP A 338 -22.61 -2.40 2.89
C ASP A 338 -21.22 -2.53 2.26
N SER A 339 -20.64 -1.41 1.83
CA SER A 339 -19.24 -1.37 1.39
C SER A 339 -18.32 -1.44 2.61
N LEU A 340 -17.40 -2.41 2.62
CA LEU A 340 -16.44 -2.58 3.71
C LEU A 340 -15.16 -1.84 3.35
N ALA A 341 -15.08 -0.57 3.74
CA ALA A 341 -13.93 0.27 3.42
C ALA A 341 -12.79 0.11 4.42
N HIS A 342 -13.13 -0.11 5.68
CA HIS A 342 -12.18 -0.11 6.78
C HIS A 342 -12.45 -1.29 7.71
N LEU A 343 -11.38 -1.93 8.15
CA LEU A 343 -11.35 -2.99 9.14
C LEU A 343 -10.83 -2.41 10.47
N HIS A 344 -11.59 -2.57 11.55
CA HIS A 344 -11.14 -2.25 12.91
C HIS A 344 -10.81 -3.53 13.66
N PHE A 345 -9.69 -3.53 14.37
CA PHE A 345 -9.24 -4.66 15.17
C PHE A 345 -8.54 -4.18 16.45
N ASP A 346 -8.45 -5.06 17.43
CA ASP A 346 -7.73 -4.82 18.68
C ASP A 346 -6.73 -5.96 18.95
N PRO A 347 -5.57 -5.69 19.57
CA PRO A 347 -5.10 -4.37 20.04
C PRO A 347 -4.67 -3.43 18.89
N PRO A 348 -4.39 -2.14 19.14
CA PRO A 348 -3.81 -1.25 18.13
C PRO A 348 -2.36 -1.62 17.78
N PRO A 349 -1.94 -1.50 16.50
CA PRO A 349 -0.57 -1.76 16.06
C PRO A 349 0.41 -0.66 16.46
N THR A 350 1.69 -1.01 16.53
CA THR A 350 2.80 -0.06 16.70
C THR A 350 3.12 0.65 15.37
N PRO A 351 3.65 1.89 15.41
CA PRO A 351 4.16 2.56 14.22
C PRO A 351 5.21 1.70 13.50
N GLY A 352 5.10 1.58 12.18
CA GLY A 352 5.94 0.72 11.35
C GLY A 352 5.29 -0.60 10.94
N SER A 353 4.18 -0.99 11.58
CA SER A 353 3.41 -2.20 11.21
C SER A 353 2.54 -2.02 9.97
N SER A 354 2.35 -0.78 9.52
CA SER A 354 1.53 -0.44 8.35
C SER A 354 1.99 -1.15 7.09
N GLY A 355 1.06 -1.66 6.30
CA GLY A 355 1.29 -2.53 5.14
C GLY A 355 1.46 -4.02 5.50
N GLY A 356 1.63 -4.37 6.79
CA GLY A 356 1.71 -5.75 7.25
C GLY A 356 0.36 -6.49 7.18
N PRO A 357 0.37 -7.84 7.13
CA PRO A 357 -0.84 -8.64 7.02
C PRO A 357 -1.61 -8.75 8.35
N ILE A 358 -2.92 -8.85 8.22
CA ILE A 358 -3.85 -9.30 9.28
C ILE A 358 -4.34 -10.68 8.87
N ILE A 359 -4.06 -11.70 9.69
CA ILE A 359 -4.30 -13.11 9.38
C ILE A 359 -5.42 -13.63 10.29
N ASP A 360 -6.41 -14.31 9.72
CA ASP A 360 -7.38 -15.08 10.50
C ASP A 360 -6.70 -16.30 11.12
N GLU A 361 -6.74 -16.41 12.45
CA GLU A 361 -6.03 -17.46 13.18
C GLU A 361 -6.58 -18.86 12.85
N GLU A 362 -7.86 -18.98 12.49
CA GLU A 362 -8.47 -20.28 12.17
C GLU A 362 -8.08 -20.76 10.77
N SER A 363 -8.26 -19.92 9.75
CA SER A 363 -7.99 -20.31 8.36
C SER A 363 -6.51 -20.22 7.98
N GLY A 364 -5.73 -19.38 8.67
CA GLY A 364 -4.36 -19.04 8.31
C GLY A 364 -4.25 -18.24 7.02
N SER A 365 -5.31 -17.50 6.66
CA SER A 365 -5.35 -16.62 5.49
C SER A 365 -5.32 -15.15 5.86
N VAL A 366 -4.72 -14.34 4.99
CA VAL A 366 -4.75 -12.88 5.08
C VAL A 366 -6.17 -12.39 4.82
N ILE A 367 -6.74 -11.68 5.79
CA ILE A 367 -8.09 -11.09 5.75
C ILE A 367 -8.07 -9.56 5.68
N GLY A 368 -6.90 -8.96 5.84
CA GLY A 368 -6.73 -7.52 5.73
C GLY A 368 -5.27 -7.08 5.79
N VAL A 369 -5.06 -5.78 5.65
CA VAL A 369 -3.76 -5.13 5.72
C VAL A 369 -3.82 -4.04 6.78
N ILE A 370 -2.79 -3.95 7.61
CA ILE A 370 -2.68 -2.94 8.67
C ILE A 370 -2.42 -1.58 8.00
N LEU A 371 -3.15 -0.54 8.38
CA LEU A 371 -2.88 0.84 7.96
C LEU A 371 -2.30 1.67 9.11
N GLY A 372 -2.71 1.39 10.35
CA GLY A 372 -2.17 2.04 11.53
C GLY A 372 -3.16 2.02 12.69
N THR A 373 -3.27 3.15 13.38
CA THR A 373 -4.20 3.31 14.50
C THR A 373 -5.23 4.40 14.19
N GLN A 374 -6.41 4.30 14.78
CA GLN A 374 -7.45 5.32 14.67
C GLN A 374 -8.09 5.55 16.04
N LEU A 375 -8.22 6.82 16.43
CA LEU A 375 -9.03 7.22 17.58
C LEU A 375 -10.50 7.11 17.19
N VAL A 376 -11.23 6.17 17.80
CA VAL A 376 -12.65 5.93 17.47
C VAL A 376 -13.53 6.97 18.14
N ASN A 377 -13.38 7.14 19.46
CA ASN A 377 -13.96 8.22 20.25
C ASN A 377 -13.22 8.31 21.61
N GLN A 378 -13.54 9.31 22.43
CA GLN A 378 -12.87 9.51 23.73
C GLN A 378 -13.12 8.38 24.75
N VAL A 379 -14.16 7.56 24.54
CA VAL A 379 -14.57 6.49 25.47
C VAL A 379 -13.96 5.14 25.07
N GLU A 380 -14.06 4.78 23.80
CA GLU A 380 -13.53 3.55 23.20
C GLU A 380 -12.02 3.63 22.95
N GLY A 381 -11.46 4.84 22.89
CA GLY A 381 -10.03 5.06 22.72
C GLY A 381 -9.54 4.73 21.32
N VAL A 382 -8.30 4.22 21.26
CA VAL A 382 -7.57 3.96 20.01
C VAL A 382 -7.71 2.49 19.64
N ARG A 383 -8.04 2.22 18.38
CA ARG A 383 -8.08 0.87 17.81
C ARG A 383 -7.09 0.71 16.67
N GLY A 384 -6.82 -0.54 16.33
CA GLY A 384 -6.18 -0.89 15.07
C GLY A 384 -7.09 -0.55 13.89
N TRP A 385 -6.47 0.04 12.86
CA TRP A 385 -7.11 0.40 11.61
C TRP A 385 -6.42 -0.31 10.46
N GLY A 386 -7.20 -0.99 9.64
CA GLY A 386 -6.76 -1.68 8.45
C GLY A 386 -7.77 -1.58 7.32
N VAL A 387 -7.45 -2.26 6.23
CA VAL A 387 -8.30 -2.42 5.04
C VAL A 387 -8.58 -3.91 4.83
N PRO A 388 -9.83 -4.31 4.49
CA PRO A 388 -10.14 -5.71 4.22
C PRO A 388 -9.40 -6.22 2.97
N ALA A 389 -9.05 -7.51 2.99
CA ALA A 389 -8.33 -8.16 1.89
C ALA A 389 -9.11 -8.17 0.57
N GLU A 390 -10.43 -7.96 0.59
CA GLU A 390 -11.25 -7.71 -0.59
C GLU A 390 -10.66 -6.60 -1.48
N MET A 391 -10.10 -5.53 -0.89
CA MET A 391 -9.49 -4.44 -1.66
C MET A 391 -8.23 -4.88 -2.41
N ILE A 392 -7.52 -5.90 -1.94
CA ILE A 392 -6.40 -6.46 -2.71
C ILE A 392 -6.94 -7.06 -4.01
N TYR A 393 -8.07 -7.77 -3.97
CA TYR A 393 -8.67 -8.42 -5.14
C TYR A 393 -9.18 -7.44 -6.18
N GLU A 394 -9.62 -6.25 -5.79
CA GLU A 394 -10.01 -5.20 -6.72
C GLU A 394 -8.85 -4.72 -7.61
N MET A 395 -7.60 -5.02 -7.25
CA MET A 395 -6.40 -4.70 -8.03
C MET A 395 -5.97 -5.85 -8.98
N PHE A 396 -6.70 -6.97 -8.99
CA PHE A 396 -6.47 -8.12 -9.86
C PHE A 396 -7.69 -8.42 -10.73
N SER A 397 -7.45 -9.07 -11.87
CA SER A 397 -8.53 -9.55 -12.73
C SER A 397 -9.29 -10.68 -12.04
N LEU A 398 -10.62 -10.63 -12.11
CA LEU A 398 -11.45 -11.69 -11.54
C LEU A 398 -11.32 -12.98 -12.38
N PRO A 399 -11.15 -14.16 -11.74
CA PRO A 399 -11.10 -15.42 -12.45
C PRO A 399 -12.34 -15.62 -13.33
N GLY A 400 -12.12 -15.98 -14.59
CA GLY A 400 -13.21 -16.27 -15.54
C GLY A 400 -13.88 -15.05 -16.17
N LEU A 401 -13.57 -13.83 -15.75
CA LEU A 401 -14.13 -12.60 -16.32
C LEU A 401 -13.12 -11.95 -17.29
N LYS A 402 -13.06 -12.43 -18.53
CA LYS A 402 -12.27 -11.77 -19.59
C LYS A 402 -13.01 -10.52 -20.08
N LEU A 403 -12.91 -9.41 -19.35
CA LEU A 403 -13.30 -8.11 -19.85
C LEU A 403 -12.29 -7.72 -20.94
N LYS A 404 -12.73 -7.73 -22.21
CA LYS A 404 -11.95 -7.14 -23.31
C LYS A 404 -11.88 -5.64 -23.03
N SER A 405 -10.74 -5.14 -22.52
CA SER A 405 -10.50 -3.69 -22.57
C SER A 405 -10.32 -3.32 -24.04
N GLN A 406 -11.24 -2.51 -24.57
CA GLN A 406 -10.93 -1.75 -25.79
C GLN A 406 -9.92 -0.68 -25.38
N ALA A 407 -8.80 -0.68 -26.10
CA ALA A 407 -7.66 0.21 -25.95
C ALA A 407 -8.03 1.69 -26.09
#